data_AF-A0A0U5JDN0-F1
#
_entry.id   AF-A0A0U5JDN0-F1
#
_cell.length_a   1.000
_cell.length_b   1.000
_cell.length_c   1.000
_cell.angle_alpha   90.00
_cell.angle_beta   90.00
_cell.angle_gamma   90.00
#
_symmetry.space_group_name_H-M   'P 1'
#
loop_
_entity.id
_entity.type
_entity.pdbx_description
1 polymer ?
#
loop_
_entity_poly.entity_id
_entity_poly.type
_entity_poly.pdbx_seq_one_letter_code
_entity_poly.pdbx_strand_id
1 'polypeptide(L)'
;MSIKKIGIVIYGVCKNRSGFWEAWTDKAKELICMIGYPPTHAGISGTSLSENLRTLQRSERKMRTVIANGEPVCSLSIYSLPKNYHTALDSNCWLCINDQTWNRYSKFAYCEMNLEESSEELIERIKSALLDFIEMEQCEIFTMDKSQVPFNYVIKGQGNDVSKYPTLDILLRTDRK
;
A
#
# COMPACT_ATOMS: atom_id res chain seq x y z
N MET A 1 14.69 -20.45 4.48
CA MET A 1 13.40 -20.03 5.05
C MET A 1 12.74 -19.08 4.07
N SER A 2 11.46 -19.25 3.76
CA SER A 2 10.73 -18.27 2.94
C SER A 2 10.47 -17.01 3.77
N ILE A 3 10.66 -15.84 3.17
CA ILE A 3 10.32 -14.57 3.81
C ILE A 3 8.79 -14.47 3.83
N LYS A 4 8.20 -14.38 5.02
CA LYS A 4 6.78 -14.10 5.18
C LYS A 4 6.53 -12.61 5.26
N LYS A 5 5.50 -12.16 4.55
CA LYS A 5 4.98 -10.80 4.60
C LYS A 5 3.69 -10.78 5.40
N ILE A 6 3.43 -9.67 6.06
CA ILE A 6 2.10 -9.31 6.56
C ILE A 6 1.51 -8.23 5.66
N GLY A 7 0.26 -8.43 5.26
CA GLY A 7 -0.53 -7.50 4.49
C GLY A 7 -1.68 -6.94 5.32
N ILE A 8 -1.84 -5.63 5.32
CA ILE A 8 -3.00 -4.93 5.91
C ILE A 8 -3.68 -4.20 4.76
N VAL A 9 -4.90 -4.61 4.41
CA VAL A 9 -5.66 -4.01 3.31
C VAL A 9 -7.02 -3.54 3.79
N ILE A 10 -7.39 -2.34 3.36
CA ILE A 10 -8.71 -1.75 3.58
C ILE A 10 -9.30 -1.45 2.21
N TYR A 11 -10.32 -2.21 1.84
CA TYR A 11 -11.11 -2.00 0.65
C TYR A 11 -12.24 -1.02 0.96
N GLY A 12 -12.52 -0.15 0.00
CA GLY A 12 -13.58 0.83 0.11
C GLY A 12 -13.28 2.09 -0.68
N VAL A 13 -14.03 3.15 -0.40
CA VAL A 13 -13.94 4.39 -1.19
C VAL A 13 -12.92 5.33 -0.57
N CYS A 14 -12.04 5.92 -1.39
CA CYS A 14 -11.14 6.97 -0.92
C CYS A 14 -11.96 8.17 -0.41
N LYS A 15 -11.66 8.61 0.80
CA LYS A 15 -12.30 9.79 1.40
C LYS A 15 -11.99 11.02 0.56
N ASN A 16 -13.02 11.80 0.24
CA ASN A 16 -12.85 13.04 -0.50
C ASN A 16 -12.44 14.17 0.45
N ARG A 17 -11.23 14.70 0.31
CA ARG A 17 -10.76 15.91 1.02
C ARG A 17 -9.71 16.67 0.22
N SER A 18 -9.64 17.98 0.47
CA SER A 18 -8.55 18.81 -0.06
C SER A 18 -7.19 18.30 0.45
N GLY A 19 -6.19 18.28 -0.44
CA GLY A 19 -4.84 17.83 -0.11
C GLY A 19 -4.73 16.33 0.21
N PHE A 20 -5.68 15.50 -0.25
CA PHE A 20 -5.74 14.08 0.07
C PHE A 20 -4.43 13.34 -0.23
N TRP A 21 -3.85 13.57 -1.41
CA TRP A 21 -2.66 12.87 -1.88
C TRP A 21 -1.37 13.37 -1.23
N GLU A 22 -1.29 14.66 -0.89
CA GLU A 22 -0.21 15.22 -0.08
C GLU A 22 -0.24 14.65 1.34
N ALA A 23 -1.42 14.66 1.97
CA ALA A 23 -1.60 14.07 3.29
C ALA A 23 -1.25 12.57 3.29
N TRP A 24 -1.59 11.85 2.21
CA TRP A 24 -1.23 10.46 2.06
C TRP A 24 0.27 10.27 1.91
N THR A 25 0.92 11.09 1.09
CA THR A 25 2.38 11.05 0.91
C THR A 25 3.10 11.23 2.24
N ASP A 26 2.66 12.20 3.05
CA ASP A 26 3.25 12.48 4.36
C ASP A 26 3.00 11.33 5.35
N LYS A 27 1.77 10.82 5.42
CA LYS A 27 1.45 9.71 6.32
C LYS A 27 2.16 8.42 5.92
N ALA A 28 2.22 8.09 4.64
CA ALA A 28 2.91 6.88 4.18
C ALA A 28 4.41 6.92 4.50
N LYS A 29 5.07 8.09 4.38
CA LYS A 29 6.46 8.27 4.82
C LYS A 29 6.62 8.07 6.33
N GLU A 30 5.72 8.63 7.12
CA GLU A 30 5.70 8.44 8.58
C GLU A 30 5.53 6.98 8.97
N LEU A 31 4.60 6.26 8.34
CA LEU A 31 4.35 4.84 8.60
C LEU A 31 5.55 3.97 8.24
N ILE A 32 6.25 4.24 7.12
CA ILE A 32 7.48 3.53 6.77
C ILE A 32 8.58 3.75 7.82
N CYS A 33 8.74 4.98 8.31
CA CYS A 33 9.64 5.27 9.42
C CYS A 33 9.24 4.53 10.70
N MET A 34 7.94 4.44 10.99
CA MET A 34 7.40 3.72 12.15
C MET A 34 7.67 2.20 12.10
N ILE A 35 7.66 1.61 10.91
CA ILE A 35 8.04 0.20 10.68
C ILE A 35 9.55 -0.01 10.90
N GLY A 36 10.36 1.07 10.86
CA GLY A 36 11.80 1.03 11.10
C GLY A 36 12.65 1.26 9.86
N TYR A 37 12.06 1.77 8.77
CA TYR A 37 12.75 1.95 7.49
C TYR A 37 12.74 3.40 7.00
N PRO A 38 13.73 3.80 6.18
CA PRO A 38 13.64 5.06 5.45
C PRO A 38 12.71 4.91 4.23
N PRO A 39 11.82 5.89 3.95
CA PRO A 39 11.10 5.94 2.69
C PRO A 39 12.07 6.34 1.57
N THR A 40 12.16 5.51 0.54
CA THR A 40 13.21 5.64 -0.50
C THR A 40 12.67 5.94 -1.88
N HIS A 41 11.51 5.39 -2.24
CA HIS A 41 10.94 5.48 -3.57
C HIS A 41 9.44 5.76 -3.53
N ALA A 42 8.92 6.32 -4.61
CA ALA A 42 7.51 6.57 -4.80
C ALA A 42 7.07 6.15 -6.21
N GLY A 43 5.88 5.59 -6.29
CA GLY A 43 5.13 5.40 -7.52
C GLY A 43 3.87 6.26 -7.48
N ILE A 44 3.52 6.89 -8.59
CA ILE A 44 2.28 7.65 -8.75
C ILE A 44 1.70 7.27 -10.10
N SER A 45 0.38 7.11 -10.21
CA SER A 45 -0.29 6.82 -11.49
C SER A 45 -1.46 7.79 -11.75
N GLY A 46 -1.94 7.83 -12.98
CA GLY A 46 -2.98 8.76 -13.44
C GLY A 46 -2.45 10.13 -13.84
N THR A 47 -1.16 10.38 -13.62
CA THR A 47 -0.51 11.68 -13.87
C THR A 47 0.53 11.58 -14.99
N SER A 48 1.09 12.73 -15.36
CA SER A 48 2.26 12.85 -16.23
C SER A 48 3.52 12.13 -15.73
N LEU A 49 3.53 11.60 -14.50
CA LEU A 49 4.65 10.87 -13.90
C LEU A 49 4.52 9.35 -13.90
N SER A 50 3.41 8.81 -14.44
CA SER A 50 2.93 7.42 -14.27
C SER A 50 3.92 6.29 -14.59
N GLU A 51 4.92 6.53 -15.42
CA GLU A 51 5.68 5.45 -16.05
C GLU A 51 6.76 4.79 -15.17
N ASN A 52 7.16 5.39 -14.05
CA ASN A 52 8.35 4.93 -13.33
C ASN A 52 8.24 5.04 -11.81
N LEU A 53 8.77 4.02 -11.13
CA LEU A 53 9.16 4.13 -9.74
C LEU A 53 10.33 5.10 -9.63
N ARG A 54 10.24 6.09 -8.73
CA ARG A 54 11.22 7.17 -8.64
C ARG A 54 11.80 7.27 -7.24
N THR A 55 13.07 7.61 -7.13
CA THR A 55 13.70 7.90 -5.84
C THR A 55 13.08 9.16 -5.23
N LEU A 56 12.50 9.02 -4.03
CA LEU A 56 11.76 10.08 -3.33
C LEU A 56 12.59 11.35 -3.19
N GLN A 57 13.85 11.24 -2.76
CA GLN A 57 14.75 12.37 -2.58
C GLN A 57 14.86 13.27 -3.83
N ARG A 58 14.74 12.69 -5.02
CA ARG A 58 14.86 13.41 -6.30
C ARG A 58 13.51 13.85 -6.87
N SER A 59 12.46 13.06 -6.62
CA SER A 59 11.16 13.25 -7.30
C SER A 59 10.07 13.87 -6.42
N GLU A 60 10.23 13.93 -5.10
CA GLU A 60 9.15 14.36 -4.20
C GLU A 60 8.62 15.76 -4.54
N ARG A 61 9.51 16.73 -4.76
CA ARG A 61 9.08 18.09 -5.16
C ARG A 61 8.25 18.07 -6.43
N LYS A 62 8.70 17.34 -7.46
CA LYS A 62 8.00 17.25 -8.74
C LYS A 62 6.64 16.55 -8.59
N MET A 63 6.60 15.49 -7.78
CA MET A 63 5.37 14.77 -7.47
C MET A 63 4.36 15.68 -6.78
N ARG A 64 4.77 16.45 -5.77
CA ARG A 64 3.90 17.42 -5.10
C ARG A 64 3.41 18.52 -6.04
N THR A 65 4.26 19.00 -6.96
CA THR A 65 3.81 19.98 -7.97
C THR A 65 2.72 19.41 -8.88
N VAL A 66 2.88 18.16 -9.33
CA VAL A 66 1.87 17.47 -10.15
C VAL A 66 0.54 17.34 -9.41
N ILE A 67 0.59 16.96 -8.13
CA ILE A 67 -0.61 16.87 -7.27
C ILE A 67 -1.25 18.26 -7.08
N ALA A 68 -0.46 19.28 -6.74
CA ALA A 68 -0.94 20.64 -6.50
C ALA A 68 -1.54 21.30 -7.75
N ASN A 69 -1.07 20.92 -8.94
CA ASN A 69 -1.63 21.36 -10.22
C ASN A 69 -2.98 20.68 -10.55
N GLY A 70 -3.48 19.78 -9.70
CA GLY A 70 -4.75 19.10 -9.90
C GLY A 70 -4.72 18.00 -10.96
N GLU A 71 -3.54 17.44 -11.28
CA GLU A 71 -3.48 16.26 -12.16
C GLU A 71 -4.24 15.07 -11.51
N PRO A 72 -4.92 14.24 -12.30
CA PRO A 72 -5.77 13.18 -11.75
C PRO A 72 -4.93 12.03 -11.19
N VAL A 73 -4.68 12.03 -9.89
CA VAL A 73 -3.96 10.93 -9.24
C VAL A 73 -4.90 9.74 -9.06
N CYS A 74 -4.50 8.61 -9.62
CA CYS A 74 -5.22 7.35 -9.58
C CYS A 74 -4.70 6.41 -8.49
N SER A 75 -3.39 6.42 -8.26
CA SER A 75 -2.77 5.68 -7.17
C SER A 75 -1.47 6.35 -6.76
N LEU A 76 -1.09 6.18 -5.50
CA LEU A 76 0.17 6.66 -4.96
C LEU A 76 0.73 5.65 -3.97
N SER A 77 1.98 5.27 -4.19
CA SER A 77 2.72 4.27 -3.44
C SER A 77 4.03 4.83 -2.91
N ILE A 78 4.39 4.51 -1.67
CA ILE A 78 5.70 4.82 -1.09
C ILE A 78 6.38 3.52 -0.63
N TYR A 79 7.66 3.37 -0.95
CA TYR A 79 8.44 2.14 -0.73
C TYR A 79 9.69 2.40 0.12
N SER A 80 10.04 1.43 0.95
CA SER A 80 11.41 1.22 1.43
C SER A 80 12.05 0.11 0.60
N LEU A 81 13.05 0.46 -0.21
CA LEU A 81 13.82 -0.48 -1.02
C LEU A 81 15.27 -0.52 -0.54
N PRO A 82 15.88 -1.72 -0.43
CA PRO A 82 17.30 -1.85 -0.12
C PRO A 82 18.15 -1.27 -1.26
N LYS A 83 19.41 -0.88 -0.99
CA LYS A 83 20.30 -0.24 -1.98
C LYS A 83 20.52 -1.08 -3.25
N ASN A 84 20.39 -2.39 -3.15
CA ASN A 84 20.62 -3.38 -4.19
C ASN A 84 19.32 -4.07 -4.68
N TYR A 85 18.18 -3.38 -4.58
CA TYR A 85 16.92 -3.92 -5.09
C TYR A 85 16.97 -4.14 -6.61
N HIS A 86 16.28 -5.18 -7.09
CA HIS A 86 16.13 -5.44 -8.53
C HIS A 86 14.73 -5.03 -9.02
N THR A 87 13.72 -5.20 -8.17
CA THR A 87 12.32 -4.87 -8.48
C THR A 87 11.64 -4.21 -7.27
N ALA A 88 10.47 -3.58 -7.49
CA ALA A 88 9.66 -3.05 -6.39
C ALA A 88 9.21 -4.14 -5.39
N LEU A 89 9.18 -5.41 -5.83
CA LEU A 89 8.87 -6.57 -4.99
C LEU A 89 9.98 -6.88 -3.97
N ASP A 90 11.16 -6.28 -4.12
CA ASP A 90 12.24 -6.38 -3.14
C ASP A 90 12.08 -5.43 -1.95
N SER A 91 10.95 -4.73 -1.86
CA SER A 91 10.69 -3.81 -0.76
C SER A 91 10.74 -4.49 0.61
N ASN A 92 11.33 -3.78 1.56
CA ASN A 92 11.25 -4.14 2.96
C ASN A 92 9.81 -3.94 3.44
N CYS A 93 9.28 -2.74 3.15
CA CYS A 93 7.89 -2.39 3.33
C CYS A 93 7.39 -1.45 2.23
N TRP A 94 6.08 -1.44 2.02
CA TRP A 94 5.41 -0.65 1.00
C TRP A 94 4.00 -0.28 1.45
N LEU A 95 3.59 0.97 1.18
CA LEU A 95 2.21 1.42 1.33
C LEU A 95 1.66 1.97 0.02
N CYS A 96 0.38 1.73 -0.25
CA CYS A 96 -0.31 2.18 -1.46
C CYS A 96 -1.74 2.63 -1.14
N ILE A 97 -2.20 3.69 -1.80
CA ILE A 97 -3.62 3.91 -2.06
C ILE A 97 -3.86 3.76 -3.55
N ASN A 98 -4.87 2.98 -3.91
CA ASN A 98 -5.42 2.87 -5.25
C ASN A 98 -6.86 3.40 -5.24
N ASP A 99 -7.16 4.38 -6.08
CA ASP A 99 -8.51 4.94 -6.27
C ASP A 99 -9.07 4.63 -7.68
N GLN A 100 -8.38 3.82 -8.47
CA GLN A 100 -8.89 3.44 -9.77
C GLN A 100 -10.06 2.48 -9.66
N THR A 101 -11.08 2.71 -10.48
CA THR A 101 -12.27 1.85 -10.52
C THR A 101 -12.19 0.89 -11.70
N TRP A 102 -11.90 -0.38 -11.44
CA TRP A 102 -11.89 -1.46 -12.43
C TRP A 102 -12.86 -2.59 -12.09
N ASN A 103 -13.09 -2.83 -10.79
CA ASN A 103 -13.99 -3.85 -10.24
C ASN A 103 -14.37 -3.51 -8.78
N ARG A 104 -15.19 -4.34 -8.13
CA ARG A 104 -15.69 -4.14 -6.75
C ARG A 104 -14.60 -3.86 -5.70
N TYR A 105 -13.38 -4.37 -5.88
CA TYR A 105 -12.28 -4.24 -4.90
C TYR A 105 -11.08 -3.47 -5.45
N SER A 106 -11.33 -2.63 -6.46
CA SER A 106 -10.26 -1.91 -7.15
C SER A 106 -9.76 -0.68 -6.36
N LYS A 107 -10.55 -0.21 -5.40
CA LYS A 107 -10.17 0.87 -4.49
C LYS A 107 -9.76 0.32 -3.12
N PHE A 108 -8.57 0.68 -2.67
CA PHE A 108 -8.05 0.22 -1.40
C PHE A 108 -6.89 1.07 -0.88
N ALA A 109 -6.65 1.00 0.42
CA ALA A 109 -5.37 1.31 1.04
C ALA A 109 -4.70 0.01 1.48
N TYR A 110 -3.38 -0.10 1.26
CA TYR A 110 -2.62 -1.31 1.51
C TYR A 110 -1.28 -0.99 2.17
N CYS A 111 -0.87 -1.84 3.11
CA CYS A 111 0.47 -1.89 3.67
C CYS A 111 1.00 -3.33 3.58
N GLU A 112 2.25 -3.49 3.16
CA GLU A 112 3.03 -4.72 3.20
C GLU A 112 4.31 -4.48 4.00
N MET A 113 4.65 -5.38 4.94
CA MET A 113 5.93 -5.37 5.68
C MET A 113 6.38 -6.81 5.99
N ASN A 114 7.64 -7.02 6.43
CA ASN A 114 8.06 -8.36 6.83
C ASN A 114 7.35 -8.76 8.12
N LEU A 115 6.96 -10.03 8.23
CA LEU A 115 6.25 -10.54 9.41
C LEU A 115 7.06 -10.35 10.70
N GLU A 116 8.38 -10.48 10.62
CA GLU A 116 9.30 -10.33 11.76
C GLU A 116 9.38 -8.89 12.33
N GLU A 117 8.95 -7.90 11.55
CA GLU A 117 8.91 -6.49 11.97
C GLU A 117 7.57 -6.13 12.61
N SER A 118 6.59 -7.03 12.56
CA SER A 118 5.23 -6.75 12.97
C SER A 118 5.01 -6.99 14.46
N SER A 119 4.22 -6.12 15.08
CA SER A 119 3.62 -6.32 16.39
C SER A 119 2.13 -5.97 16.32
N GLU A 120 1.32 -6.51 17.23
CA GLU A 120 -0.12 -6.22 17.28
C GLU A 120 -0.39 -4.70 17.37
N GLU A 121 0.38 -4.00 18.20
CA GLU A 121 0.29 -2.54 18.34
C GLU A 121 0.61 -1.82 17.03
N LEU A 122 1.68 -2.22 16.33
CA LEU A 122 2.07 -1.62 15.05
C LEU A 122 1.00 -1.87 13.98
N ILE A 123 0.46 -3.08 13.92
CA ILE A 123 -0.61 -3.47 13.00
C ILE A 123 -1.84 -2.59 13.21
N GLU A 124 -2.32 -2.43 14.45
CA GLU A 124 -3.49 -1.60 14.74
C GLU A 124 -3.24 -0.12 14.47
N ARG A 125 -2.03 0.40 14.74
CA ARG A 125 -1.65 1.77 14.36
C ARG A 125 -1.68 1.99 12.85
N ILE A 126 -1.10 1.08 12.07
CA ILE A 126 -1.12 1.15 10.60
C ILE A 126 -2.56 1.08 10.09
N LYS A 127 -3.33 0.08 10.53
CA LYS A 127 -4.74 -0.09 10.16
C LYS A 127 -5.56 1.16 10.46
N SER A 128 -5.42 1.74 11.66
CA SER A 128 -6.10 2.97 12.02
C SER A 128 -5.69 4.13 11.09
N ALA A 129 -4.41 4.25 10.75
CA ALA A 129 -3.94 5.27 9.83
C ALA A 129 -4.46 5.06 8.40
N LEU A 130 -4.62 3.81 7.93
CA LEU A 130 -5.23 3.53 6.62
C LEU A 130 -6.73 3.88 6.62
N LEU A 131 -7.45 3.64 7.72
CA LEU A 131 -8.87 4.03 7.88
C LEU A 131 -9.09 5.54 7.80
N ASP A 132 -8.08 6.37 8.06
CA ASP A 132 -8.18 7.82 7.89
C ASP A 132 -8.29 8.25 6.42
N PHE A 133 -7.99 7.36 5.47
CA PHE A 133 -8.00 7.64 4.04
C PHE A 133 -9.09 6.88 3.28
N ILE A 134 -9.56 5.75 3.79
CA ILE A 134 -10.57 4.91 3.13
C ILE A 134 -11.83 4.82 4.00
N GLU A 135 -12.99 5.06 3.38
CA GLU A 135 -14.28 4.64 3.92
C GLU A 135 -14.41 3.13 3.74
N MET A 136 -14.12 2.39 4.82
CA MET A 136 -14.02 0.93 4.79
C MET A 136 -15.34 0.26 4.40
N GLU A 137 -15.26 -0.63 3.41
CA GLU A 137 -16.24 -1.67 3.13
C GLU A 137 -15.79 -3.01 3.72
N GLN A 138 -14.48 -3.29 3.64
CA GLN A 138 -13.88 -4.50 4.15
C GLN A 138 -12.43 -4.25 4.55
N CYS A 139 -11.98 -4.88 5.63
CA CYS A 139 -10.60 -4.87 6.09
C CYS A 139 -10.10 -6.32 6.22
N GLU A 140 -8.87 -6.56 5.76
CA GLU A 140 -8.17 -7.83 5.98
C GLU A 140 -6.76 -7.61 6.48
N ILE A 141 -6.37 -8.45 7.43
CA ILE A 141 -4.98 -8.65 7.84
C ILE A 141 -4.65 -10.10 7.53
N PHE A 142 -3.58 -10.31 6.79
CA PHE A 142 -3.17 -11.65 6.36
C PHE A 142 -1.66 -11.78 6.32
N THR A 143 -1.18 -13.03 6.32
CA THR A 143 0.21 -13.34 6.02
C THR A 143 0.31 -14.16 4.75
N MET A 144 1.43 -14.04 4.05
CA MET A 144 1.70 -14.81 2.84
C MET A 144 3.21 -14.88 2.60
N ASP A 145 3.67 -15.96 1.96
CA ASP A 145 5.06 -16.03 1.50
C ASP A 145 5.31 -14.98 0.42
N LYS A 146 6.43 -14.25 0.54
CA LYS A 146 6.84 -13.20 -0.41
C LYS A 146 6.86 -13.71 -1.86
N SER A 147 7.20 -14.98 -2.08
CA SER A 147 7.25 -15.61 -3.42
C SER A 147 5.90 -15.66 -4.13
N GLN A 148 4.78 -15.61 -3.39
CA GLN A 148 3.44 -15.57 -3.96
C GLN A 148 2.97 -14.16 -4.31
N VAL A 149 3.79 -13.15 -4.01
CA VAL A 149 3.54 -11.73 -4.29
C VAL A 149 2.22 -11.31 -3.61
N PRO A 150 2.22 -11.02 -2.30
CA PRO A 150 1.01 -10.75 -1.51
C PRO A 150 0.08 -9.71 -2.16
N PHE A 151 0.65 -8.70 -2.82
CA PHE A 151 -0.10 -7.72 -3.58
C PHE A 151 -1.00 -8.32 -4.68
N ASN A 152 -0.58 -9.39 -5.36
CA ASN A 152 -1.43 -10.07 -6.35
C ASN A 152 -2.72 -10.60 -5.71
N TYR A 153 -2.67 -11.09 -4.48
CA TYR A 153 -3.87 -11.47 -3.73
C TYR A 153 -4.76 -10.25 -3.48
N VAL A 154 -4.19 -9.10 -3.10
CA VAL A 154 -4.95 -7.86 -2.87
C VAL A 154 -5.73 -7.44 -4.12
N ILE A 155 -5.11 -7.49 -5.30
CA ILE A 155 -5.74 -7.03 -6.56
C ILE A 155 -6.59 -8.08 -7.27
N LYS A 156 -6.34 -9.38 -7.10
CA LYS A 156 -6.98 -10.47 -7.86
C LYS A 156 -7.69 -11.51 -6.98
N GLY A 157 -7.26 -11.71 -5.74
CA GLY A 157 -7.55 -12.87 -4.91
C GLY A 157 -8.98 -12.95 -4.37
N GLN A 158 -9.66 -11.82 -4.16
CA GLN A 158 -11.00 -11.79 -3.58
C GLN A 158 -12.14 -12.26 -4.50
N GLY A 159 -11.84 -12.78 -5.69
CA GLY A 159 -12.83 -13.31 -6.62
C GLY A 159 -12.31 -14.25 -7.72
N ASN A 160 -10.98 -14.32 -7.95
CA ASN A 160 -10.40 -15.09 -9.05
C ASN A 160 -9.76 -16.43 -8.66
N ASP A 161 -10.12 -16.97 -7.48
CA ASP A 161 -9.65 -18.23 -6.86
C ASP A 161 -8.52 -18.07 -5.82
N VAL A 162 -8.90 -18.13 -4.54
CA VAL A 162 -7.98 -18.07 -3.38
C VAL A 162 -7.05 -19.29 -3.31
N SER A 163 -7.42 -20.42 -3.91
CA SER A 163 -6.60 -21.65 -3.88
C SER A 163 -5.24 -21.47 -4.56
N LYS A 164 -5.07 -20.44 -5.39
CA LYS A 164 -3.80 -20.04 -6.00
C LYS A 164 -2.79 -19.45 -5.02
N TYR A 165 -3.20 -19.18 -3.78
CA TYR A 165 -2.37 -18.61 -2.72
C TYR A 165 -2.28 -19.58 -1.53
N PRO A 166 -1.62 -20.75 -1.67
CA PRO A 166 -1.62 -21.78 -0.64
C PRO A 166 -0.86 -21.40 0.65
N THR A 167 -0.13 -20.29 0.64
CA THR A 167 0.54 -19.76 1.86
C THR A 167 -0.23 -18.61 2.50
N LEU A 168 -1.38 -18.24 1.93
CA LEU A 168 -2.28 -17.25 2.51
C LEU A 168 -2.80 -17.76 3.85
N ASP A 169 -2.65 -16.92 4.87
CA ASP A 169 -3.28 -17.11 6.17
C ASP A 169 -3.98 -15.81 6.56
N ILE A 170 -5.31 -15.83 6.63
CA ILE A 170 -6.12 -14.66 6.98
C ILE A 170 -6.23 -14.62 8.51
N LEU A 171 -5.59 -13.61 9.11
CA LEU A 171 -5.55 -13.43 10.56
C LEU A 171 -6.79 -12.67 11.06
N LEU A 172 -7.27 -11.71 10.26
CA LEU A 172 -8.48 -10.93 10.54
C LEU A 172 -9.19 -10.60 9.23
N ARG A 173 -10.51 -10.74 9.22
CA ARG A 173 -11.39 -10.15 8.20
C ARG A 173 -12.53 -9.44 8.91
N THR A 174 -12.83 -8.22 8.50
CA THR A 174 -13.93 -7.42 9.04
C THR A 174 -14.65 -6.73 7.90
N ASP A 175 -15.95 -6.99 7.78
CA ASP A 175 -16.82 -6.33 6.80
C ASP A 175 -17.58 -5.18 7.48
N ARG A 176 -17.93 -4.16 6.69
CA ARG A 176 -18.85 -3.11 7.15
C ARG A 176 -20.20 -3.73 7.47
N LYS A 177 -20.69 -3.48 8.69
CA LYS A 177 -22.06 -3.82 9.12
C LYS A 177 -23.10 -2.93 8.44
#